data_AF-A0A7R9YTH9-F1
#
_entry.id   AF-A0A7R9YTH9-F1
#
_cell.length_a   1.000
_cell.length_b   1.000
_cell.length_c   1.000
_cell.angle_alpha   90.00
_cell.angle_beta   90.00
_cell.angle_gamma   90.00
#
_symmetry.space_group_name_H-M   'P 1'
#
loop_
_entity.id
_entity.type
_entity.pdbx_description
1 polymer ?
#
loop_
_entity_poly.entity_id
_entity_poly.type
_entity_poly.pdbx_seq_one_letter_code
_entity_poly.pdbx_strand_id
1 'polypeptide(L)'
;VPLTPVPYSMPYSMQAAATVLPAPPGSWWHEGERALQQTVPGGREQAEGVYTQFVRAAMPQQHRDFFAAQHLLYIGRQPRGGGPPDATVAAGLPGFVTAPDPHTLVLRLDLMDAATRPEGFAIGEHLGIVGLQLHDRRRNRLNGIVESVDGAAVRVAVQQSFGNCPKYIQRRALQFAPSVGPGLRRGVSTTSGEGPLPRAHARLVRAADTFFVASAYGGSHTRGVGADMSHRGGAAGFVRVLGGGAELAWGDYAGNGMFMTLGNLLVNPACSLLFVDYATGDALTVYGAARVELDPGASPAGRLPGAERTVTVRVSGWRHVAASVPVASHTWLEASPYNPPDAGGSDGGGDSGRGAVEPQPLMVLSVTQEAEGVKTIELAAPPGGAPRGGLAAGMHAAFAFPKDSIGVGVPAAHMTRTWTVSSVHPGGALADGGSFTITVKRQPGGLASGYLHDAVSPGDGLSFLGFGGDFTLDLLGEHVREHASRDGHVGSNLSSCGGSCARGDGKGGSVGTSTGDASGGGGVGTSTGD
;
A
#
# COMPACT_ATOMS: atom_id res chain seq x y z
N VAL A 1 -11.69 27.36 -26.37
CA VAL A 1 -11.54 26.71 -27.68
C VAL A 1 -11.78 25.23 -27.47
N PRO A 2 -12.76 24.59 -28.13
CA PRO A 2 -13.01 23.17 -27.91
C PRO A 2 -11.84 22.37 -28.52
N LEU A 3 -11.23 21.52 -27.70
CA LEU A 3 -10.14 20.63 -28.09
C LEU A 3 -10.68 19.59 -29.08
N THR A 4 -10.34 19.73 -30.36
CA THR A 4 -10.52 18.68 -31.35
C THR A 4 -9.59 17.52 -31.03
N PRO A 5 -10.08 16.26 -30.97
CA PRO A 5 -9.23 15.09 -30.75
C PRO A 5 -8.37 14.84 -31.98
N VAL A 6 -7.05 14.93 -31.81
CA VAL A 6 -6.07 14.52 -32.83
C VAL A 6 -6.03 12.98 -32.84
N PRO A 7 -6.12 12.31 -34.00
CA PRO A 7 -6.08 10.86 -34.07
C PRO A 7 -4.70 10.36 -33.63
N TYR A 8 -4.67 9.61 -32.54
CA TYR A 8 -3.46 8.97 -32.03
C TYR A 8 -3.16 7.72 -32.87
N SER A 9 -2.42 7.89 -33.96
CA SER A 9 -1.88 6.79 -34.75
C SER A 9 -0.36 6.94 -34.85
N MET A 10 0.37 6.26 -33.98
CA MET A 10 1.81 6.02 -34.16
C MET A 10 2.10 4.53 -33.95
N PRO A 11 2.69 3.83 -34.93
CA PRO A 11 3.13 2.46 -34.77
C PRO A 11 4.54 2.48 -34.16
N TYR A 12 4.67 2.12 -32.88
CA TYR A 12 5.98 1.84 -32.31
C TYR A 12 6.18 0.34 -32.16
N SER A 13 6.72 -0.26 -33.22
CA SER A 13 7.20 -1.64 -33.26
C SER A 13 8.69 -1.66 -32.92
N MET A 14 9.03 -2.19 -31.75
CA MET A 14 9.94 -3.33 -31.53
C MET A 14 10.34 -3.36 -30.05
N GLN A 15 9.53 -4.09 -29.29
CA GLN A 15 9.80 -4.50 -27.93
C GLN A 15 10.83 -5.64 -27.91
N ALA A 16 11.84 -5.56 -27.05
CA ALA A 16 12.44 -6.75 -26.44
C ALA A 16 11.67 -7.06 -25.15
N ALA A 17 10.34 -7.11 -25.23
CA ALA A 17 9.45 -7.39 -24.11
C ALA A 17 9.12 -8.88 -24.11
N ALA A 18 8.85 -9.42 -22.92
CA ALA A 18 8.24 -10.74 -22.78
C ALA A 18 7.09 -10.89 -23.79
N THR A 19 7.04 -12.01 -24.52
CA THR A 19 5.97 -12.28 -25.47
C THR A 19 4.63 -12.25 -24.74
N VAL A 20 3.85 -11.17 -24.94
CA VAL A 20 2.54 -11.00 -24.34
C VAL A 20 1.54 -11.85 -25.12
N LEU A 21 1.22 -13.03 -24.59
CA LEU A 21 0.22 -13.92 -25.18
C LEU A 21 -1.19 -13.58 -24.66
N PRO A 22 -2.24 -13.63 -25.50
CA PRO A 22 -3.60 -13.34 -25.08
C PRO A 22 -4.02 -14.16 -23.85
N ALA A 23 -4.66 -13.50 -22.89
CA ALA A 23 -5.20 -14.18 -21.72
C ALA A 23 -6.46 -15.00 -22.10
N PRO A 24 -6.72 -16.14 -21.41
CA PRO A 24 -7.96 -16.88 -21.60
C PRO A 24 -9.20 -16.01 -21.35
N PRO A 25 -10.30 -16.18 -22.12
CA PRO A 25 -11.54 -15.46 -21.87
C PRO A 25 -12.05 -15.64 -20.44
N GLY A 26 -12.50 -14.55 -19.82
CA GLY A 26 -13.04 -14.55 -18.46
C GLY A 26 -12.01 -14.62 -17.33
N SER A 27 -10.71 -14.68 -17.65
CA SER A 27 -9.61 -14.58 -16.68
C SER A 27 -9.67 -13.26 -15.91
N TRP A 28 -9.38 -13.28 -14.61
CA TRP A 28 -9.18 -12.05 -13.83
C TRP A 28 -7.90 -11.31 -14.21
N TRP A 29 -6.91 -12.05 -14.69
CA TRP A 29 -5.63 -11.53 -15.13
C TRP A 29 -5.61 -11.34 -16.63
N HIS A 30 -5.17 -10.18 -17.07
CA HIS A 30 -4.97 -9.92 -18.49
C HIS A 30 -3.54 -10.26 -18.93
N GLU A 31 -3.29 -10.23 -20.23
CA GLU A 31 -2.07 -10.73 -20.86
C GLU A 31 -0.80 -10.06 -20.35
N GLY A 32 -0.85 -8.76 -20.02
CA GLY A 32 0.30 -8.02 -19.50
C GLY A 32 0.71 -8.50 -18.10
N GLU A 33 -0.26 -8.67 -17.20
CA GLU A 33 0.00 -9.19 -15.86
C GLU A 33 0.56 -10.61 -15.93
N ARG A 34 -0.04 -11.47 -16.77
CA ARG A 34 0.40 -12.86 -16.96
C ARG A 34 1.83 -12.93 -17.51
N ALA A 35 2.16 -12.09 -18.48
CA ALA A 35 3.51 -12.02 -19.04
C ALA A 35 4.54 -11.67 -17.96
N LEU A 36 4.21 -10.72 -17.06
CA LEU A 36 5.10 -10.36 -15.95
C LEU A 36 5.17 -11.44 -14.87
N GLN A 37 4.06 -12.06 -14.52
CA GLN A 37 4.01 -13.18 -13.56
C GLN A 37 4.88 -14.35 -14.00
N GLN A 38 4.98 -14.59 -15.31
CA GLN A 38 5.84 -15.64 -15.89
C GLN A 38 7.34 -15.32 -15.80
N THR A 39 7.72 -14.05 -15.63
CA THR A 39 9.13 -13.68 -15.45
C THR A 39 9.65 -14.01 -14.04
N VAL A 40 8.74 -14.29 -13.10
CA VAL A 40 9.05 -14.64 -11.72
C VAL A 40 8.75 -16.13 -11.49
N PRO A 41 9.73 -16.95 -11.07
CA PRO A 41 9.46 -18.34 -10.72
C PRO A 41 8.33 -18.46 -9.67
N GLY A 42 7.27 -19.20 -9.99
CA GLY A 42 6.08 -19.33 -9.12
C GLY A 42 5.20 -18.07 -9.04
N GLY A 43 5.46 -17.05 -9.87
CA GLY A 43 4.77 -15.76 -9.81
C GLY A 43 3.27 -15.86 -10.12
N ARG A 44 2.87 -16.83 -10.94
CA ARG A 44 1.46 -17.06 -11.30
C ARG A 44 0.66 -17.57 -10.10
N GLU A 45 1.20 -18.56 -9.40
CA GLU A 45 0.61 -19.17 -8.21
C GLU A 45 0.56 -18.17 -7.06
N GLN A 46 1.64 -17.40 -6.88
CA GLN A 46 1.69 -16.32 -5.89
C GLN A 46 0.60 -15.27 -6.16
N ALA A 47 0.49 -14.79 -7.40
CA ALA A 47 -0.49 -13.78 -7.77
C ALA A 47 -1.91 -14.30 -7.54
N GLU A 48 -2.21 -15.52 -7.97
CA GLU A 48 -3.53 -16.15 -7.77
C GLU A 48 -3.87 -16.26 -6.28
N GLY A 49 -2.96 -16.77 -5.46
CA GLY A 49 -3.16 -16.89 -4.01
C GLY A 49 -3.46 -15.54 -3.34
N VAL A 50 -2.69 -14.49 -3.68
CA VAL A 50 -2.93 -13.13 -3.18
C VAL A 50 -4.29 -12.62 -3.64
N TYR A 51 -4.64 -12.79 -4.91
CA TYR A 51 -5.89 -12.29 -5.45
C TYR A 51 -7.10 -12.95 -4.80
N THR A 52 -7.13 -14.28 -4.74
CA THR A 52 -8.22 -15.03 -4.11
C THR A 52 -8.41 -14.64 -2.64
N GLN A 53 -7.32 -14.36 -1.93
CA GLN A 53 -7.39 -14.03 -0.50
C GLN A 53 -7.77 -12.57 -0.24
N PHE A 54 -7.31 -11.63 -1.06
CA PHE A 54 -7.36 -10.21 -0.75
C PHE A 54 -8.24 -9.35 -1.67
N VAL A 55 -8.50 -9.78 -2.91
CA VAL A 55 -9.31 -9.03 -3.88
C VAL A 55 -10.74 -9.52 -3.87
N ARG A 56 -11.70 -8.59 -3.74
CA ARG A 56 -13.12 -8.89 -3.61
C ARG A 56 -13.95 -8.03 -4.56
N ALA A 57 -15.04 -8.58 -5.08
CA ALA A 57 -16.08 -7.82 -5.79
C ALA A 57 -17.06 -7.09 -4.84
N ALA A 58 -16.70 -7.00 -3.56
CA ALA A 58 -17.48 -6.37 -2.50
C ALA A 58 -16.52 -5.70 -1.51
N MET A 59 -16.91 -4.54 -0.98
CA MET A 59 -16.22 -3.84 0.09
C MET A 59 -16.65 -4.39 1.45
N PRO A 60 -15.74 -5.02 2.22
CA PRO A 60 -15.97 -5.28 3.63
C PRO A 60 -16.31 -3.97 4.37
N GLN A 61 -17.03 -4.05 5.49
CA GLN A 61 -17.37 -2.89 6.33
C GLN A 61 -16.17 -1.98 6.56
N GLN A 62 -15.02 -2.56 6.89
CA GLN A 62 -13.77 -1.84 7.15
C GLN A 62 -13.28 -0.99 5.97
N HIS A 63 -13.53 -1.41 4.72
CA HIS A 63 -13.21 -0.63 3.52
C HIS A 63 -14.21 0.50 3.31
N ARG A 64 -15.50 0.23 3.57
CA ARG A 64 -16.57 1.23 3.46
C ARG A 64 -16.32 2.39 4.42
N ASP A 65 -16.02 2.07 5.67
CA ASP A 65 -15.68 3.06 6.70
C ASP A 65 -14.40 3.84 6.35
N PHE A 66 -13.40 3.14 5.79
CA PHE A 66 -12.17 3.78 5.34
C PHE A 66 -12.41 4.81 4.24
N PHE A 67 -13.16 4.44 3.19
CA PHE A 67 -13.47 5.37 2.11
C PHE A 67 -14.32 6.54 2.59
N ALA A 68 -15.28 6.30 3.50
CA ALA A 68 -16.10 7.36 4.09
C ALA A 68 -15.30 8.38 4.92
N ALA A 69 -14.19 7.95 5.53
CA ALA A 69 -13.31 8.80 6.34
C ALA A 69 -12.29 9.61 5.53
N GLN A 70 -12.24 9.47 4.20
CA GLN A 70 -11.23 10.16 3.39
C GLN A 70 -11.50 11.67 3.29
N HIS A 71 -10.41 12.42 3.27
CA HIS A 71 -10.40 13.84 2.87
C HIS A 71 -9.86 14.02 1.45
N LEU A 72 -8.98 13.11 1.02
CA LEU A 72 -8.42 13.04 -0.33
C LEU A 72 -8.75 11.68 -0.93
N LEU A 73 -9.18 11.68 -2.19
CA LEU A 73 -9.39 10.49 -2.98
C LEU A 73 -8.65 10.62 -4.30
N TYR A 74 -7.86 9.62 -4.66
CA TYR A 74 -7.09 9.63 -5.90
C TYR A 74 -7.80 8.77 -6.94
N ILE A 75 -8.08 9.34 -8.11
CA ILE A 75 -8.93 8.72 -9.13
C ILE A 75 -8.14 8.68 -10.44
N GLY A 76 -7.98 7.47 -10.98
CA GLY A 76 -7.52 7.20 -12.33
C GLY A 76 -8.71 6.90 -13.23
N ARG A 77 -8.77 7.52 -14.40
CA ARG A 77 -9.89 7.44 -15.34
C ARG A 77 -9.39 7.07 -16.72
N GLN A 78 -10.14 6.26 -17.45
CA GLN A 78 -9.89 6.05 -18.88
C GLN A 78 -10.94 6.85 -19.67
N PRO A 79 -10.54 7.91 -20.41
CA PRO A 79 -11.48 8.71 -21.18
C PRO A 79 -12.21 7.89 -22.23
N ARG A 80 -13.53 8.12 -22.36
CA ARG A 80 -14.44 7.35 -23.21
C ARG A 80 -14.16 7.47 -24.72
N GLY A 81 -13.55 8.59 -25.13
CA GLY A 81 -13.15 8.84 -26.53
C GLY A 81 -11.79 8.26 -26.91
N GLY A 82 -11.18 7.46 -26.03
CA GLY A 82 -9.75 7.14 -26.13
C GLY A 82 -8.88 8.28 -25.60
N GLY A 83 -7.56 8.08 -25.65
CA GLY A 83 -6.58 8.99 -25.05
C GLY A 83 -5.93 8.42 -23.78
N PRO A 84 -4.93 9.11 -23.23
CA PRO A 84 -4.18 8.61 -22.08
C PRO A 84 -5.08 8.56 -20.83
N PRO A 85 -4.85 7.59 -19.93
CA PRO A 85 -5.47 7.58 -18.62
C PRO A 85 -5.23 8.90 -17.89
N ASP A 86 -6.25 9.46 -17.22
CA ASP A 86 -6.15 10.70 -16.46
C ASP A 86 -6.12 10.43 -14.95
N ALA A 87 -5.11 10.98 -14.27
CA ALA A 87 -4.94 10.89 -12.83
C ALA A 87 -5.32 12.23 -12.19
N THR A 88 -6.23 12.18 -11.23
CA THR A 88 -6.66 13.34 -10.44
C THR A 88 -6.73 13.02 -8.95
N VAL A 89 -6.65 14.07 -8.12
CA VAL A 89 -6.98 14.03 -6.69
C VAL A 89 -8.26 14.83 -6.51
N ALA A 90 -9.21 14.27 -5.77
CA ALA A 90 -10.42 14.95 -5.30
C ALA A 90 -10.30 15.20 -3.80
N ALA A 91 -10.56 16.42 -3.36
CA ALA A 91 -10.63 16.77 -1.96
C ALA A 91 -12.07 17.04 -1.53
N GLY A 92 -12.43 16.67 -0.30
CA GLY A 92 -13.76 16.88 0.25
C GLY A 92 -13.77 16.65 1.77
N LEU A 93 -14.85 17.05 2.43
CA LEU A 93 -15.05 16.66 3.84
C LEU A 93 -15.40 15.18 3.91
N PRO A 94 -15.02 14.46 4.99
CA PRO A 94 -15.46 13.09 5.21
C PRO A 94 -16.95 12.93 4.96
N GLY A 95 -17.32 11.88 4.20
CA GLY A 95 -18.66 11.70 3.65
C GLY A 95 -18.84 12.18 2.20
N PHE A 96 -17.87 12.87 1.59
CA PHE A 96 -17.89 13.11 0.14
C PHE A 96 -17.74 11.83 -0.70
N VAL A 97 -17.23 10.77 -0.07
CA VAL A 97 -17.25 9.41 -0.56
C VAL A 97 -18.08 8.60 0.43
N THR A 98 -19.01 7.79 -0.05
CA THR A 98 -19.79 6.88 0.80
C THR A 98 -19.93 5.52 0.13
N ALA A 99 -20.30 4.52 0.92
CA ALA A 99 -20.53 3.16 0.44
C ALA A 99 -21.79 2.62 1.14
N PRO A 100 -22.99 2.90 0.57
CA PRO A 100 -24.26 2.53 1.21
C PRO A 100 -24.43 1.02 1.37
N ASP A 101 -23.79 0.25 0.49
CA ASP A 101 -23.78 -1.21 0.50
C ASP A 101 -22.38 -1.72 0.08
N PRO A 102 -22.10 -3.03 0.17
CA PRO A 102 -20.80 -3.59 -0.21
C PRO A 102 -20.43 -3.45 -1.69
N HIS A 103 -21.37 -3.20 -2.59
CA HIS A 103 -21.15 -3.26 -4.05
C HIS A 103 -21.21 -1.88 -4.73
N THR A 104 -21.58 -0.83 -4.00
CA THR A 104 -21.63 0.53 -4.55
C THR A 104 -20.76 1.50 -3.74
N LEU A 105 -19.92 2.26 -4.46
CA LEU A 105 -19.29 3.48 -3.96
C LEU A 105 -20.04 4.69 -4.54
N VAL A 106 -20.32 5.71 -3.74
CA VAL A 106 -20.98 6.95 -4.18
C VAL A 106 -20.03 8.12 -3.95
N LEU A 107 -19.72 8.84 -5.03
CA LEU A 107 -18.98 10.10 -4.98
C LEU A 107 -19.98 11.27 -4.97
N ARG A 108 -19.91 12.11 -3.95
CA ARG A 108 -20.74 13.30 -3.76
C ARG A 108 -19.96 14.53 -4.21
N LEU A 109 -20.13 14.88 -5.48
CA LEU A 109 -19.44 15.99 -6.13
C LEU A 109 -19.76 17.32 -5.44
N ASP A 110 -20.97 17.49 -4.91
CA ASP A 110 -21.40 18.66 -4.15
C ASP A 110 -20.61 18.85 -2.85
N LEU A 111 -20.05 17.78 -2.28
CA LEU A 111 -19.24 17.82 -1.07
C LEU A 111 -17.72 17.92 -1.35
N MET A 112 -17.32 17.90 -2.63
CA MET A 112 -15.93 18.08 -3.05
C MET A 112 -15.56 19.56 -3.18
N ASP A 113 -14.31 19.90 -2.91
CA ASP A 113 -13.71 21.19 -3.25
C ASP A 113 -13.75 21.40 -4.77
N ALA A 114 -14.28 22.54 -5.21
CA ALA A 114 -14.42 22.87 -6.63
C ALA A 114 -13.06 22.87 -7.37
N ALA A 115 -11.95 23.14 -6.68
CA ALA A 115 -10.61 23.16 -7.25
C ALA A 115 -10.09 21.78 -7.70
N THR A 116 -10.61 20.71 -7.09
CA THR A 116 -10.14 19.33 -7.27
C THR A 116 -11.25 18.37 -7.72
N ARG A 117 -12.47 18.89 -7.84
CA ARG A 117 -13.65 18.13 -8.27
C ARG A 117 -13.47 17.63 -9.71
N PRO A 118 -13.45 16.31 -9.95
CA PRO A 118 -13.45 15.79 -11.31
C PRO A 118 -14.79 16.09 -11.99
N GLU A 119 -14.75 16.44 -13.27
CA GLU A 119 -15.93 16.73 -14.08
C GLU A 119 -16.16 15.65 -15.15
N GLY A 120 -17.36 15.64 -15.74
CA GLY A 120 -17.64 14.85 -16.93
C GLY A 120 -17.57 13.33 -16.72
N PHE A 121 -18.05 12.83 -15.58
CA PHE A 121 -18.27 11.39 -15.40
C PHE A 121 -19.30 10.89 -16.41
N ALA A 122 -19.09 9.68 -16.92
CA ALA A 122 -20.02 9.06 -17.85
C ALA A 122 -20.37 7.63 -17.44
N ILE A 123 -21.65 7.25 -17.53
CA ILE A 123 -22.13 5.89 -17.22
C ILE A 123 -21.37 4.86 -18.04
N GLY A 124 -20.74 3.85 -17.45
CA GLY A 124 -19.90 2.85 -18.12
C GLY A 124 -18.41 3.20 -18.14
N GLU A 125 -18.02 4.37 -17.63
CA GLU A 125 -16.62 4.74 -17.46
C GLU A 125 -15.99 3.89 -16.34
N HIS A 126 -14.80 3.35 -16.62
CA HIS A 126 -14.02 2.62 -15.62
C HIS A 126 -13.17 3.60 -14.79
N LEU A 127 -13.16 3.36 -13.48
CA LEU A 127 -12.42 4.13 -12.50
C LEU A 127 -11.48 3.21 -11.71
N GLY A 128 -10.23 3.63 -11.58
CA GLY A 128 -9.33 3.15 -10.54
C GLY A 128 -9.28 4.16 -9.40
N ILE A 129 -9.45 3.72 -8.16
CA ILE A 129 -9.57 4.59 -6.99
C ILE A 129 -8.60 4.13 -5.90
N VAL A 130 -7.90 5.09 -5.31
CA VAL A 130 -7.06 4.88 -4.12
C VAL A 130 -7.50 5.85 -3.04
N GLY A 131 -7.82 5.31 -1.86
CA GLY A 131 -7.81 6.07 -0.61
C GLY A 131 -6.50 5.80 0.13
N LEU A 132 -5.96 6.84 0.76
CA LEU A 132 -4.65 6.77 1.41
C LEU A 132 -4.64 7.59 2.71
N GLN A 133 -4.36 6.91 3.80
CA GLN A 133 -4.07 7.52 5.09
C GLN A 133 -2.56 7.44 5.32
N LEU A 134 -1.89 8.59 5.22
CA LEU A 134 -0.43 8.67 5.35
C LEU A 134 0.03 8.40 6.78
N HIS A 135 -0.74 8.81 7.79
CA HIS A 135 -0.34 8.75 9.21
C HIS A 135 -0.23 7.33 9.77
N ASP A 136 -0.97 6.36 9.24
CA ASP A 136 -0.98 4.95 9.66
C ASP A 136 -0.57 3.98 8.54
N ARG A 137 -0.14 4.51 7.39
CA ARG A 137 0.22 3.78 6.17
C ARG A 137 -0.91 2.91 5.62
N ARG A 138 -2.17 3.28 5.83
CA ARG A 138 -3.29 2.52 5.32
C ARG A 138 -3.66 2.97 3.90
N ARG A 139 -3.70 2.00 2.97
CA ARG A 139 -4.13 2.23 1.60
C ARG A 139 -5.13 1.17 1.16
N ASN A 140 -6.31 1.59 0.75
CA ASN A 140 -7.26 0.72 0.07
C ASN A 140 -7.43 1.16 -1.38
N ARG A 141 -7.58 0.16 -2.24
CA ARG A 141 -7.78 0.34 -3.67
C ARG A 141 -9.13 -0.21 -4.07
N LEU A 142 -9.75 0.45 -5.03
CA LEU A 142 -11.02 0.06 -5.61
C LEU A 142 -11.00 0.30 -7.11
N ASN A 143 -11.32 -0.72 -7.90
CA ASN A 143 -11.61 -0.54 -9.32
C ASN A 143 -13.10 -0.78 -9.55
N GLY A 144 -13.73 0.06 -10.37
CA GLY A 144 -15.17 0.06 -10.55
C GLY A 144 -15.64 0.72 -11.83
N ILE A 145 -16.95 0.65 -12.08
CA ILE A 145 -17.60 1.22 -13.26
C ILE A 145 -18.68 2.20 -12.82
N VAL A 146 -18.75 3.37 -13.43
CA VAL A 146 -19.83 4.34 -13.17
C VAL A 146 -21.17 3.74 -13.64
N GLU A 147 -22.13 3.56 -12.75
CA GLU A 147 -23.47 3.04 -13.08
C GLU A 147 -24.47 4.16 -13.33
N SER A 148 -24.41 5.23 -12.55
CA SER A 148 -25.28 6.40 -12.70
C SER A 148 -24.57 7.70 -12.35
N VAL A 149 -25.09 8.78 -12.91
CA VAL A 149 -24.70 10.16 -12.60
C VAL A 149 -25.98 10.94 -12.36
N ASP A 150 -26.33 11.12 -11.09
CA ASP A 150 -27.60 11.69 -10.64
C ASP A 150 -27.33 13.06 -9.98
N GLY A 151 -27.35 14.11 -10.79
CA GLY A 151 -27.02 15.46 -10.35
C GLY A 151 -25.58 15.56 -9.83
N ALA A 152 -25.42 15.66 -8.51
CA ALA A 152 -24.12 15.73 -7.84
C ALA A 152 -23.62 14.38 -7.31
N ALA A 153 -24.37 13.29 -7.50
CA ALA A 153 -23.99 11.95 -7.04
C ALA A 153 -23.54 11.07 -8.21
N VAL A 154 -22.36 10.48 -8.11
CA VAL A 154 -21.86 9.48 -9.07
C VAL A 154 -21.82 8.13 -8.37
N ARG A 155 -22.61 7.16 -8.86
CA ARG A 155 -22.63 5.79 -8.32
C ARG A 155 -21.65 4.94 -9.12
N VAL A 156 -20.80 4.20 -8.42
CA VAL A 156 -19.76 3.35 -8.98
C VAL A 156 -19.98 1.92 -8.50
N ALA A 157 -20.26 1.00 -9.42
CA ALA A 157 -20.25 -0.43 -9.15
C ALA A 157 -18.82 -0.89 -8.83
N VAL A 158 -18.66 -1.55 -7.69
CA VAL A 158 -17.39 -2.14 -7.28
C VAL A 158 -17.14 -3.41 -8.08
N GLN A 159 -16.03 -3.45 -8.82
CA GLN A 159 -15.54 -4.67 -9.45
C GLN A 159 -14.47 -5.34 -8.59
N GLN A 160 -13.59 -4.54 -7.99
CA GLN A 160 -12.49 -5.01 -7.16
C GLN A 160 -12.28 -4.06 -5.99
N SER A 161 -12.12 -4.59 -4.77
CA SER A 161 -11.71 -3.84 -3.59
C SER A 161 -10.75 -4.65 -2.74
N PHE A 162 -9.64 -4.03 -2.32
CA PHE A 162 -8.59 -4.68 -1.53
C PHE A 162 -7.75 -3.66 -0.77
N GLY A 163 -7.28 -4.07 0.41
CA GLY A 163 -6.21 -3.38 1.13
C GLY A 163 -4.87 -3.69 0.49
N ASN A 164 -4.07 -2.66 0.25
CA ASN A 164 -2.71 -2.82 -0.26
C ASN A 164 -1.69 -2.69 0.88
N CYS A 165 -0.55 -3.36 0.72
CA CYS A 165 0.53 -3.37 1.72
C CYS A 165 1.05 -1.94 2.03
N PRO A 166 1.40 -1.63 3.30
CA PRO A 166 1.86 -0.31 3.73
C PRO A 166 3.24 0.12 3.20
N LYS A 167 3.91 -0.76 2.44
CA LYS A 167 5.26 -0.52 1.91
C LYS A 167 5.35 0.81 1.16
N TYR A 168 6.45 1.52 1.41
CA TYR A 168 6.85 2.78 0.75
C TYR A 168 5.94 3.98 1.03
N ILE A 169 4.97 3.85 1.94
CA ILE A 169 4.17 5.00 2.38
C ILE A 169 4.95 5.72 3.47
N GLN A 170 5.33 6.96 3.18
CA GLN A 170 5.96 7.83 4.16
C GLN A 170 4.89 8.35 5.14
N ARG A 171 5.15 8.29 6.44
CA ARG A 171 4.18 8.78 7.43
C ARG A 171 4.28 10.28 7.56
N ARG A 172 3.12 10.91 7.42
CA ARG A 172 2.90 12.33 7.71
C ARG A 172 1.47 12.54 8.19
N ALA A 173 1.28 13.49 9.09
CA ALA A 173 -0.03 13.97 9.45
C ALA A 173 -0.40 15.14 8.53
N LEU A 174 -1.61 15.12 7.97
CA LEU A 174 -2.15 16.22 7.16
C LEU A 174 -3.20 16.96 7.97
N GLN A 175 -3.12 18.29 8.01
CA GLN A 175 -4.19 19.14 8.50
C GLN A 175 -4.85 19.81 7.30
N PHE A 176 -6.16 19.64 7.17
CA PHE A 176 -6.93 20.23 6.07
C PHE A 176 -7.43 21.62 6.45
N ALA A 177 -7.46 22.52 5.46
CA ALA A 177 -8.01 23.85 5.67
C ALA A 177 -9.50 23.78 6.01
N PRO A 178 -10.04 24.66 6.88
CA PRO A 178 -11.45 24.62 7.29
C PRO A 178 -12.44 24.80 6.11
N SER A 179 -11.97 25.32 4.97
CA SER A 179 -12.79 25.73 3.83
C SER A 179 -13.13 24.61 2.83
N VAL A 180 -12.95 23.34 3.18
CA VAL A 180 -13.36 22.24 2.29
C VAL A 180 -14.90 22.20 2.26
N GLY A 181 -15.51 22.75 1.22
CA GLY A 181 -16.97 22.77 1.05
C GLY A 181 -17.40 23.48 -0.23
N PRO A 182 -18.62 23.22 -0.75
CA PRO A 182 -19.10 23.81 -1.99
C PRO A 182 -19.13 25.34 -1.90
N GLY A 183 -18.26 26.00 -2.68
CA GLY A 183 -18.30 27.45 -2.90
C GLY A 183 -17.10 28.25 -2.38
N LEU A 184 -16.15 27.65 -1.67
CA LEU A 184 -15.05 28.35 -1.00
C LEU A 184 -13.66 28.05 -1.60
N ARG A 185 -13.51 28.33 -2.90
CA ARG A 185 -12.24 28.64 -3.60
C ARG A 185 -12.55 28.94 -5.07
N ARG A 186 -12.54 30.22 -5.46
CA ARG A 186 -12.64 30.65 -6.85
C ARG A 186 -11.27 31.18 -7.30
N GLY A 187 -10.76 30.62 -8.40
CA GLY A 187 -9.52 31.08 -9.04
C GLY A 187 -8.30 30.24 -8.68
N VAL A 188 -8.35 28.93 -8.96
CA VAL A 188 -7.14 28.10 -8.96
C VAL A 188 -6.43 28.32 -10.28
N SER A 189 -5.12 28.58 -10.24
CA SER A 189 -4.33 28.74 -11.46
C SER A 189 -4.03 27.36 -12.04
N THR A 190 -4.67 27.04 -13.16
CA THR A 190 -4.35 25.85 -13.95
C THR A 190 -3.46 26.23 -15.12
N THR A 191 -2.31 25.59 -15.22
CA THR A 191 -1.43 25.66 -16.38
C THR A 191 -1.25 24.28 -16.97
N SER A 192 -1.05 24.21 -18.28
CA SER A 192 -0.78 22.97 -18.99
C SER A 192 0.21 23.21 -20.10
N GLY A 193 0.97 22.19 -20.47
CA GLY A 193 1.91 22.26 -21.57
C GLY A 193 2.14 20.89 -22.19
N GLU A 194 2.64 20.91 -23.42
CA GLU A 194 3.09 19.72 -24.15
C GLU A 194 4.60 19.57 -24.06
N GLY A 195 5.08 18.33 -24.18
CA GLY A 195 6.51 18.02 -24.18
C GLY A 195 7.15 18.01 -22.78
N PRO A 196 8.48 18.22 -22.70
CA PRO A 196 9.26 18.06 -21.47
C PRO A 196 8.78 18.92 -20.30
N LEU A 197 8.99 18.42 -19.08
CA LEU A 197 8.68 19.16 -17.86
C LEU A 197 9.52 20.45 -17.73
N PRO A 198 8.88 21.60 -17.48
CA PRO A 198 9.57 22.80 -17.04
C PRO A 198 10.43 22.56 -15.79
N ARG A 199 11.48 23.37 -15.64
CA ARG A 199 12.43 23.24 -14.51
C ARG A 199 11.74 23.25 -13.13
N ALA A 200 10.67 24.02 -12.97
CA ALA A 200 9.91 24.07 -11.72
C ALA A 200 9.19 22.75 -11.42
N HIS A 201 8.49 22.18 -12.40
CA HIS A 201 7.81 20.89 -12.26
C HIS A 201 8.81 19.73 -12.08
N ALA A 202 9.94 19.78 -12.77
CA ALA A 202 11.04 18.83 -12.56
C ALA A 202 11.62 18.88 -11.14
N ARG A 203 11.61 20.03 -10.45
CA ARG A 203 11.99 20.11 -9.03
C ARG A 203 10.93 19.49 -8.13
N LEU A 204 9.65 19.74 -8.40
CA LEU A 204 8.54 19.11 -7.67
C LEU A 204 8.63 17.59 -7.76
N VAL A 205 8.82 17.03 -8.95
CA VAL A 205 8.97 15.58 -9.15
C VAL A 205 10.17 15.01 -8.38
N ARG A 206 11.32 15.71 -8.37
CA ARG A 206 12.50 15.25 -7.61
C ARG A 206 12.29 15.31 -6.10
N ALA A 207 11.55 16.31 -5.60
CA ALA A 207 11.26 16.46 -4.18
C ALA A 207 10.17 15.49 -3.70
N ALA A 208 9.35 14.95 -4.61
CA ALA A 208 8.28 14.05 -4.26
C ALA A 208 8.79 12.73 -3.65
N ASP A 209 8.12 12.31 -2.59
CA ASP A 209 8.28 11.03 -1.91
C ASP A 209 7.11 10.06 -2.20
N THR A 210 6.09 10.57 -2.89
CA THR A 210 4.90 9.86 -3.34
C THR A 210 4.45 10.36 -4.70
N PHE A 211 3.94 9.46 -5.52
CA PHE A 211 3.12 9.79 -6.68
C PHE A 211 2.06 8.72 -6.89
N PHE A 212 1.09 9.02 -7.75
CA PHE A 212 0.06 8.08 -8.15
C PHE A 212 0.12 7.87 -9.66
N VAL A 213 -0.08 6.64 -10.11
CA VAL A 213 -0.07 6.30 -11.53
C VAL A 213 -1.44 5.80 -11.95
N ALA A 214 -2.04 6.50 -12.91
CA ALA A 214 -3.19 6.01 -13.65
C ALA A 214 -2.70 5.26 -14.89
N SER A 215 -3.21 4.04 -15.05
CA SER A 215 -2.98 3.17 -16.20
C SER A 215 -4.30 2.52 -16.59
N ALA A 216 -4.40 1.96 -17.80
CA ALA A 216 -5.63 1.28 -18.19
C ALA A 216 -5.36 0.12 -19.14
N TYR A 217 -6.13 -0.94 -18.99
CA TYR A 217 -6.19 -2.03 -19.94
C TYR A 217 -7.48 -1.94 -20.77
N GLY A 218 -7.33 -1.78 -22.08
CA GLY A 218 -8.43 -1.58 -23.03
C GLY A 218 -8.93 -2.86 -23.72
N GLY A 219 -8.44 -4.04 -23.33
CA GLY A 219 -8.97 -5.30 -23.88
C GLY A 219 -10.40 -5.57 -23.43
N SER A 220 -11.02 -6.62 -23.96
CA SER A 220 -12.45 -6.91 -23.73
C SER A 220 -12.75 -8.35 -23.35
N HIS A 221 -11.76 -9.26 -23.42
CA HIS A 221 -11.97 -10.69 -23.18
C HIS A 221 -11.67 -11.12 -21.74
N THR A 222 -11.06 -10.27 -20.91
CA THR A 222 -10.79 -10.57 -19.49
C THR A 222 -11.70 -9.76 -18.57
N ARG A 223 -11.68 -10.10 -17.27
CA ARG A 223 -12.39 -9.33 -16.23
C ARG A 223 -11.55 -8.17 -15.69
N GLY A 224 -10.25 -8.14 -15.95
CA GLY A 224 -9.31 -7.09 -15.50
C GLY A 224 -9.31 -5.83 -16.37
N VAL A 225 -10.44 -5.51 -17.01
CA VAL A 225 -10.56 -4.40 -17.97
C VAL A 225 -10.82 -3.09 -17.25
N GLY A 226 -10.24 -2.01 -17.80
CA GLY A 226 -10.56 -0.65 -17.39
C GLY A 226 -9.39 0.12 -16.79
N ALA A 227 -9.73 1.22 -16.15
CA ALA A 227 -8.79 2.12 -15.49
C ALA A 227 -8.33 1.57 -14.15
N ASP A 228 -7.10 1.93 -13.80
CA ASP A 228 -6.40 1.49 -12.60
C ASP A 228 -5.62 2.66 -12.01
N MET A 229 -5.64 2.84 -10.69
CA MET A 229 -4.92 3.92 -10.00
C MET A 229 -4.07 3.35 -8.88
N SER A 230 -2.77 3.60 -8.87
CA SER A 230 -1.84 3.00 -7.90
C SER A 230 -0.98 4.05 -7.24
N HIS A 231 -0.63 3.84 -5.97
CA HIS A 231 0.34 4.65 -5.25
C HIS A 231 1.75 4.08 -5.39
N ARG A 232 2.73 4.94 -5.63
CA ARG A 232 4.16 4.65 -5.58
C ARG A 232 4.82 5.63 -4.62
N GLY A 233 5.75 5.14 -3.81
CA GLY A 233 6.48 5.97 -2.86
C GLY A 233 7.92 5.53 -2.71
N GLY A 234 8.70 6.38 -2.05
CA GLY A 234 10.12 6.18 -1.79
C GLY A 234 10.70 7.40 -1.07
N ALA A 235 12.01 7.40 -0.83
CA ALA A 235 12.67 8.64 -0.38
C ALA A 235 12.62 9.69 -1.49
N ALA A 236 12.68 10.98 -1.14
CA ALA A 236 12.78 12.05 -2.12
C ALA A 236 13.90 11.74 -3.15
N GLY A 237 13.59 11.95 -4.42
CA GLY A 237 14.46 11.59 -5.53
C GLY A 237 14.22 10.19 -6.10
N PHE A 238 13.39 9.33 -5.50
CA PHE A 238 13.12 7.98 -6.01
C PHE A 238 12.56 7.96 -7.45
N VAL A 239 12.00 9.09 -7.91
CA VAL A 239 11.73 9.37 -9.31
C VAL A 239 12.88 10.18 -9.90
N ARG A 240 13.59 9.63 -10.88
CA ARG A 240 14.63 10.33 -11.62
C ARG A 240 14.00 11.13 -12.75
N VAL A 241 14.46 12.37 -12.91
CA VAL A 241 14.09 13.23 -14.04
C VAL A 241 15.27 13.27 -15.00
N LEU A 242 15.07 12.73 -16.20
CA LEU A 242 16.08 12.51 -17.23
C LEU A 242 15.82 13.42 -18.45
N GLY A 243 16.83 13.56 -19.30
CA GLY A 243 16.69 14.29 -20.58
C GLY A 243 16.15 15.71 -20.44
N GLY A 244 16.52 16.42 -19.37
CA GLY A 244 16.04 17.78 -19.11
C GLY A 244 14.54 17.90 -18.76
N GLY A 245 13.88 16.81 -18.38
CA GLY A 245 12.44 16.77 -18.11
C GLY A 245 11.64 16.01 -19.17
N ALA A 246 12.29 15.47 -20.20
CA ALA A 246 11.65 14.70 -21.26
C ALA A 246 11.29 13.27 -20.85
N GLU A 247 11.91 12.74 -19.80
CA GLU A 247 11.68 11.38 -19.33
C GLU A 247 11.74 11.30 -17.80
N LEU A 248 10.89 10.46 -17.24
CA LEU A 248 10.84 10.13 -15.81
C LEU A 248 11.15 8.65 -15.62
N ALA A 249 11.87 8.28 -14.57
CA ALA A 249 12.16 6.88 -14.27
C ALA A 249 11.97 6.56 -12.79
N TRP A 250 11.39 5.40 -12.48
CA TRP A 250 11.32 4.87 -11.11
C TRP A 250 11.49 3.36 -11.08
N GLY A 251 11.85 2.84 -9.90
CA GLY A 251 12.06 1.42 -9.67
C GLY A 251 10.77 0.74 -9.25
N ASP A 252 10.51 -0.44 -9.79
CA ASP A 252 9.52 -1.37 -9.26
C ASP A 252 10.23 -2.38 -8.35
N TYR A 253 9.77 -2.44 -7.10
CA TYR A 253 10.38 -3.21 -6.02
C TYR A 253 9.52 -4.43 -5.66
N ALA A 254 10.09 -5.35 -4.88
CA ALA A 254 9.44 -6.57 -4.42
C ALA A 254 8.02 -6.34 -3.84
N GLY A 255 7.03 -6.73 -4.63
CA GLY A 255 5.60 -6.52 -4.39
C GLY A 255 4.83 -7.79 -4.04
N ASN A 256 3.55 -7.80 -4.38
CA ASN A 256 2.61 -8.91 -4.14
C ASN A 256 2.37 -9.79 -5.39
N GLY A 257 3.18 -9.61 -6.44
CA GLY A 257 3.10 -10.41 -7.67
C GLY A 257 1.88 -10.16 -8.56
N MET A 258 0.95 -9.28 -8.18
CA MET A 258 -0.27 -9.06 -8.98
C MET A 258 0.00 -8.30 -10.29
N PHE A 259 1.01 -7.44 -10.32
CA PHE A 259 1.43 -6.67 -11.49
C PHE A 259 0.38 -5.75 -12.15
N MET A 260 -0.83 -5.56 -11.62
CA MET A 260 -1.90 -4.71 -12.21
C MET A 260 -1.42 -3.48 -13.00
N THR A 261 -0.67 -2.58 -12.37
CA THR A 261 -0.17 -1.38 -13.06
C THR A 261 0.86 -1.71 -14.15
N LEU A 262 1.87 -2.54 -13.86
CA LEU A 262 2.92 -2.85 -14.84
C LEU A 262 2.36 -3.68 -16.00
N GLY A 263 1.39 -4.56 -15.73
CA GLY A 263 0.67 -5.34 -16.73
C GLY A 263 -0.11 -4.43 -17.66
N ASN A 264 -0.85 -3.46 -17.13
CA ASN A 264 -1.49 -2.41 -17.94
C ASN A 264 -0.47 -1.71 -18.83
N LEU A 265 0.64 -1.24 -18.24
CA LEU A 265 1.69 -0.50 -18.96
C LEU A 265 2.41 -1.34 -20.03
N LEU A 266 2.48 -2.66 -19.87
CA LEU A 266 3.09 -3.56 -20.84
C LEU A 266 2.23 -3.69 -22.12
N VAL A 267 0.90 -3.60 -21.98
CA VAL A 267 -0.06 -3.70 -23.10
C VAL A 267 -0.42 -2.34 -23.66
N ASN A 268 -0.66 -1.36 -22.79
CA ASN A 268 -1.00 0.01 -23.10
C ASN A 268 0.01 0.94 -22.42
N PRO A 269 0.99 1.48 -23.15
CA PRO A 269 2.03 2.32 -22.57
C PRO A 269 1.48 3.67 -22.09
N ALA A 270 0.31 4.11 -22.54
CA ALA A 270 -0.22 5.42 -22.15
C ALA A 270 -0.57 5.43 -20.65
N CYS A 271 -0.09 6.45 -19.94
CA CYS A 271 -0.36 6.63 -18.51
C CYS A 271 -0.30 8.10 -18.10
N SER A 272 -0.71 8.36 -16.86
CA SER A 272 -0.41 9.62 -16.20
C SER A 272 0.08 9.42 -14.77
N LEU A 273 0.95 10.32 -14.33
CA LEU A 273 1.57 10.35 -13.01
C LEU A 273 1.12 11.61 -12.28
N LEU A 274 0.44 11.45 -11.16
CA LEU A 274 -0.01 12.54 -10.31
C LEU A 274 0.91 12.70 -9.11
N PHE A 275 1.49 13.89 -9.00
CA PHE A 275 2.29 14.34 -7.86
C PHE A 275 1.48 15.37 -7.08
N VAL A 276 1.46 15.24 -5.75
CA VAL A 276 0.85 16.21 -4.84
C VAL A 276 1.92 16.74 -3.91
N ASP A 277 2.16 18.04 -3.94
CA ASP A 277 3.00 18.70 -2.96
C ASP A 277 2.13 19.15 -1.78
N TYR A 278 2.18 18.41 -0.68
CA TYR A 278 1.38 18.70 0.51
C TYR A 278 1.79 19.99 1.22
N ALA A 279 2.98 20.54 0.95
CA ALA A 279 3.42 21.81 1.55
C ALA A 279 2.74 23.02 0.90
N THR A 280 2.55 22.97 -0.42
CA THR A 280 1.97 24.06 -1.22
C THR A 280 0.51 23.82 -1.61
N GLY A 281 0.06 22.56 -1.58
CA GLY A 281 -1.23 22.14 -2.13
C GLY A 281 -1.22 22.00 -3.65
N ASP A 282 -0.06 22.04 -4.29
CA ASP A 282 0.06 21.90 -5.74
C ASP A 282 -0.23 20.46 -6.20
N ALA A 283 -1.00 20.33 -7.27
CA ALA A 283 -1.23 19.06 -7.96
C ALA A 283 -0.63 19.12 -9.37
N LEU A 284 0.30 18.22 -9.68
CA LEU A 284 0.93 18.08 -11.00
C LEU A 284 0.61 16.71 -11.58
N THR A 285 -0.17 16.67 -12.66
CA THR A 285 -0.36 15.47 -13.49
C THR A 285 0.59 15.52 -14.67
N VAL A 286 1.40 14.48 -14.86
CA VAL A 286 2.32 14.31 -15.99
C VAL A 286 1.78 13.19 -16.88
N TYR A 287 1.61 13.44 -18.17
CA TYR A 287 1.14 12.45 -19.15
C TYR A 287 2.32 11.92 -19.94
N GLY A 288 2.26 10.64 -20.32
CA GLY A 288 3.33 10.06 -21.11
C GLY A 288 3.09 8.62 -21.54
N ALA A 289 4.10 8.05 -22.19
CA ALA A 289 4.16 6.66 -22.58
C ALA A 289 5.23 5.94 -21.76
N ALA A 290 4.82 4.91 -21.02
CA ALA A 290 5.68 4.09 -20.20
C ALA A 290 6.37 2.98 -20.98
N ARG A 291 7.52 2.57 -20.48
CA ARG A 291 8.25 1.37 -20.88
C ARG A 291 8.68 0.63 -19.63
N VAL A 292 8.37 -0.67 -19.59
CA VAL A 292 8.77 -1.57 -18.49
C VAL A 292 10.02 -2.32 -18.92
N GLU A 293 11.12 -2.09 -18.20
CA GLU A 293 12.42 -2.73 -18.41
C GLU A 293 12.61 -3.84 -17.38
N LEU A 294 12.68 -5.09 -17.86
CA LEU A 294 12.76 -6.28 -17.02
C LEU A 294 14.15 -6.53 -16.44
N ASP A 295 15.20 -6.06 -17.12
CA ASP A 295 16.56 -6.06 -16.62
C ASP A 295 16.96 -4.62 -16.23
N PRO A 296 16.99 -4.29 -14.92
CA PRO A 296 17.41 -2.98 -14.44
C PRO A 296 18.85 -2.60 -14.83
N GLY A 297 19.70 -3.59 -15.16
CA GLY A 297 21.07 -3.39 -15.60
C GLY A 297 21.22 -3.00 -17.07
N ALA A 298 20.17 -3.19 -17.89
CA ALA A 298 20.21 -2.93 -19.33
C ALA A 298 19.79 -1.50 -19.72
N SER A 299 19.36 -0.67 -18.76
CA SER A 299 18.77 0.66 -19.04
C SER A 299 19.77 1.81 -18.88
N PRO A 300 19.78 2.80 -19.80
CA PRO A 300 20.51 4.06 -19.63
C PRO A 300 20.01 4.92 -18.46
N ALA A 301 18.82 4.64 -17.91
CA ALA A 301 18.19 5.41 -16.83
C ALA A 301 18.91 5.33 -15.46
N GLY A 302 20.04 4.61 -15.40
CA GLY A 302 20.79 4.37 -14.18
C GLY A 302 20.15 3.25 -13.35
N ARG A 303 20.98 2.33 -12.86
CA ARG A 303 20.52 1.23 -11.99
C ARG A 303 19.90 1.83 -10.72
N LEU A 304 18.58 1.71 -10.57
CA LEU A 304 17.90 2.13 -9.35
C LEU A 304 18.16 1.08 -8.26
N PRO A 305 18.82 1.43 -7.14
CA PRO A 305 19.21 0.47 -6.13
C PRO A 305 18.01 -0.31 -5.58
N GLY A 306 18.13 -1.64 -5.57
CA GLY A 306 17.09 -2.56 -5.10
C GLY A 306 15.88 -2.74 -6.02
N ALA A 307 15.82 -2.06 -7.17
CA ALA A 307 14.73 -2.24 -8.13
C ALA A 307 14.84 -3.62 -8.82
N GLU A 308 13.72 -4.33 -8.93
CA GLU A 308 13.60 -5.57 -9.70
C GLU A 308 13.39 -5.29 -11.19
N ARG A 309 12.71 -4.18 -11.49
CA ARG A 309 12.39 -3.68 -12.83
C ARG A 309 12.47 -2.16 -12.81
N THR A 310 12.75 -1.55 -13.94
CA THR A 310 12.70 -0.08 -14.09
C THR A 310 11.50 0.28 -14.97
N VAL A 311 10.79 1.34 -14.61
CA VAL A 311 9.78 1.93 -15.48
C VAL A 311 10.26 3.31 -15.89
N THR A 312 10.32 3.55 -17.20
CA THR A 312 10.62 4.84 -17.80
C THR A 312 9.36 5.40 -18.45
N VAL A 313 9.11 6.69 -18.34
CA VAL A 313 7.96 7.38 -18.93
C VAL A 313 8.47 8.55 -19.75
N ARG A 314 8.26 8.48 -21.06
CA ARG A 314 8.49 9.61 -21.97
C ARG A 314 7.36 10.60 -21.82
N VAL A 315 7.68 11.82 -21.40
CA VAL A 315 6.71 12.87 -21.11
C VAL A 315 6.14 13.41 -22.42
N SER A 316 4.81 13.41 -22.55
CA SER A 316 4.08 14.01 -23.67
C SER A 316 3.43 15.33 -23.30
N GLY A 317 3.14 15.56 -22.02
CA GLY A 317 2.60 16.81 -21.53
C GLY A 317 2.33 16.78 -20.03
N TRP A 318 1.79 17.87 -19.51
CA TRP A 318 1.55 18.05 -18.09
C TRP A 318 0.41 19.03 -17.83
N ARG A 319 -0.23 18.87 -16.67
CA ARG A 319 -1.25 19.76 -16.10
C ARG A 319 -0.87 20.06 -14.65
N HIS A 320 -0.73 21.33 -14.32
CA HIS A 320 -0.40 21.81 -12.97
C HIS A 320 -1.54 22.71 -12.48
N VAL A 321 -2.10 22.35 -11.33
CA VAL A 321 -3.15 23.11 -10.64
C VAL A 321 -2.57 23.58 -9.30
N ALA A 322 -2.23 24.87 -9.23
CA ALA A 322 -1.52 25.44 -8.09
C ALA A 322 -2.41 25.60 -6.85
N ALA A 323 -1.95 25.19 -5.68
CA ALA A 323 -2.66 25.29 -4.38
C ALA A 323 -4.11 24.79 -4.44
N SER A 324 -4.36 23.70 -5.18
CA SER A 324 -5.68 23.10 -5.36
C SER A 324 -6.06 22.15 -4.24
N VAL A 325 -5.08 21.42 -3.68
CA VAL A 325 -5.31 20.47 -2.61
C VAL A 325 -5.36 21.23 -1.27
N PRO A 326 -6.46 21.16 -0.51
CA PRO A 326 -6.70 22.03 0.64
C PRO A 326 -5.99 21.54 1.92
N VAL A 327 -4.69 21.26 1.82
CA VAL A 327 -3.84 20.97 2.99
C VAL A 327 -3.37 22.31 3.55
N ALA A 328 -3.76 22.61 4.79
CA ALA A 328 -3.33 23.81 5.51
C ALA A 328 -1.91 23.67 6.07
N SER A 329 -1.57 22.46 6.55
CA SER A 329 -0.24 22.13 7.00
C SER A 329 -0.03 20.62 6.95
N HIS A 330 1.23 20.19 6.96
CA HIS A 330 1.57 18.80 7.19
C HIS A 330 2.76 18.67 8.13
N THR A 331 2.79 17.56 8.87
CA THR A 331 3.90 17.22 9.77
C THR A 331 4.50 15.91 9.29
N TRP A 332 5.78 15.93 8.91
CA TRP A 332 6.53 14.71 8.65
C TRP A 332 6.69 13.91 9.95
N LEU A 333 6.43 12.60 9.90
CA LEU A 333 6.52 11.74 11.07
C LEU A 333 7.69 10.75 10.93
N GLU A 334 7.65 9.89 9.91
CA GLU A 334 8.72 8.93 9.67
C GLU A 334 8.79 8.45 8.22
N ALA A 335 10.01 8.11 7.79
CA ALA A 335 10.23 7.42 6.53
C ALA A 335 9.64 6.00 6.56
N SER A 336 9.27 5.46 5.40
CA SER A 336 8.93 4.03 5.30
C SER A 336 10.17 3.17 5.57
N PRO A 337 10.09 2.15 6.44
CA PRO A 337 11.21 1.23 6.69
C PRO A 337 11.53 0.34 5.47
N TYR A 338 10.66 0.37 4.46
CA TYR A 338 10.85 -0.37 3.21
C TYR A 338 11.57 0.43 2.13
N ASN A 339 11.86 1.72 2.34
CA ASN A 339 12.62 2.50 1.38
C ASN A 339 13.98 1.81 1.12
N PRO A 340 14.43 1.70 -0.14
CA PRO A 340 15.71 1.08 -0.42
C PRO A 340 16.86 1.93 0.17
N PRO A 341 17.96 1.31 0.63
CA PRO A 341 19.03 1.97 1.37
C PRO A 341 19.68 3.18 0.69
N ASP A 342 19.66 3.25 -0.65
CA ASP A 342 20.39 4.24 -1.45
C ASP A 342 19.48 5.23 -2.21
N ALA A 343 18.20 5.38 -1.85
CA ALA A 343 17.31 6.31 -2.54
C ALA A 343 17.64 7.80 -2.32
N GLY A 344 18.42 8.13 -1.28
CA GLY A 344 18.83 9.50 -0.96
C GLY A 344 20.11 9.92 -1.69
N GLY A 345 19.95 10.61 -2.83
CA GLY A 345 21.00 11.49 -3.31
C GLY A 345 21.04 12.75 -2.42
N SER A 346 22.20 13.04 -1.86
CA SER A 346 22.51 14.20 -1.02
C SER A 346 22.06 15.53 -1.64
N ASP A 347 21.26 16.31 -0.90
CA ASP A 347 21.52 17.71 -0.54
C ASP A 347 20.26 18.37 0.06
N GLY A 348 20.35 18.76 1.34
CA GLY A 348 19.31 19.51 2.07
C GLY A 348 19.16 19.06 3.51
N GLY A 349 19.98 19.64 4.41
CA GLY A 349 20.20 19.19 5.78
C GLY A 349 19.00 19.20 6.72
N GLY A 350 19.06 18.29 7.69
CA GLY A 350 18.12 18.16 8.80
C GLY A 350 18.23 16.80 9.47
N ASP A 351 19.25 16.67 10.32
CA ASP A 351 19.52 15.61 11.29
C ASP A 351 20.27 14.34 10.82
N SER A 352 21.54 14.33 11.22
CA SER A 352 22.53 13.29 11.09
C SER A 352 22.33 12.22 12.16
N GLY A 353 22.02 10.96 11.77
CA GLY A 353 22.16 9.88 12.75
C GLY A 353 21.56 8.52 12.47
N ARG A 354 21.48 7.99 11.24
CA ARG A 354 21.39 6.53 11.05
C ARG A 354 22.18 6.08 9.82
N GLY A 355 23.45 5.77 10.04
CA GLY A 355 24.19 4.90 9.13
C GLY A 355 23.51 3.53 9.03
N ALA A 356 23.86 2.73 8.02
CA ALA A 356 23.38 1.35 7.88
C ALA A 356 23.49 0.63 9.25
N VAL A 357 22.35 0.21 9.80
CA VAL A 357 22.33 -0.47 11.11
C VAL A 357 22.93 -1.85 10.90
N GLU A 358 24.16 -2.04 11.38
CA GLU A 358 24.85 -3.32 11.29
C GLU A 358 24.04 -4.41 12.01
N PRO A 359 23.69 -5.53 11.36
CA PRO A 359 22.85 -6.55 11.98
C PRO A 359 23.47 -7.11 13.26
N GLN A 360 22.69 -7.16 14.34
CA GLN A 360 23.06 -7.85 15.57
C GLN A 360 22.63 -9.32 15.46
N PRO A 361 23.49 -10.30 15.74
CA PRO A 361 23.06 -11.68 15.84
C PRO A 361 22.23 -11.88 17.12
N LEU A 362 21.02 -12.45 16.98
CA LEU A 362 20.25 -13.01 18.10
C LEU A 362 20.24 -14.53 18.01
N MET A 363 20.26 -15.21 19.15
CA MET A 363 20.14 -16.67 19.21
C MET A 363 18.68 -17.08 19.36
N VAL A 364 18.29 -18.12 18.62
CA VAL A 364 17.01 -18.80 18.77
C VAL A 364 17.09 -19.70 20.01
N LEU A 365 16.33 -19.36 21.04
CA LEU A 365 16.26 -20.16 22.27
C LEU A 365 15.30 -21.33 22.13
N SER A 366 14.14 -21.08 21.53
CA SER A 366 13.08 -22.08 21.36
C SER A 366 12.24 -21.81 20.11
N VAL A 367 11.67 -22.88 19.54
CA VAL A 367 10.71 -22.83 18.43
C VAL A 367 9.51 -23.70 18.80
N THR A 368 8.35 -23.08 19.00
CA THR A 368 7.14 -23.74 19.47
C THR A 368 6.08 -23.72 18.35
N GLN A 369 5.46 -24.87 18.07
CA GLN A 369 4.35 -24.97 17.14
C GLN A 369 3.04 -24.62 17.87
N GLU A 370 2.40 -23.50 17.52
CA GLU A 370 1.18 -23.04 18.18
C GLU A 370 -0.09 -23.61 17.53
N ALA A 371 -0.09 -23.66 16.18
CA ALA A 371 -1.18 -24.19 15.37
C ALA A 371 -0.63 -24.59 14.00
N GLU A 372 -1.40 -25.29 13.16
CA GLU A 372 -0.96 -25.60 11.80
C GLU A 372 -0.56 -24.32 11.03
N GLY A 373 0.69 -24.28 10.56
CA GLY A 373 1.25 -23.11 9.88
C GLY A 373 1.53 -21.89 10.77
N VAL A 374 1.53 -22.01 12.10
CA VAL A 374 1.90 -20.93 13.04
C VAL A 374 2.94 -21.42 14.05
N LYS A 375 4.08 -20.72 14.11
CA LYS A 375 5.16 -20.99 15.07
C LYS A 375 5.48 -19.75 15.90
N THR A 376 5.81 -19.93 17.17
CA THR A 376 6.41 -18.91 18.02
C THR A 376 7.91 -19.19 18.15
N ILE A 377 8.73 -18.15 17.99
CA ILE A 377 10.19 -18.24 18.06
C ILE A 377 10.65 -17.31 19.18
N GLU A 378 11.39 -17.86 20.14
CA GLU A 378 12.00 -17.11 21.24
C GLU A 378 13.44 -16.75 20.90
N LEU A 379 13.81 -15.49 21.15
CA LEU A 379 15.06 -14.90 20.74
C LEU A 379 15.72 -14.17 21.91
N ALA A 380 17.02 -14.32 22.04
CA ALA A 380 17.83 -13.57 22.99
C ALA A 380 19.13 -13.09 22.36
N ALA A 381 19.72 -12.04 22.94
CA ALA A 381 21.10 -11.69 22.60
C ALA A 381 22.06 -12.77 23.11
N PRO A 382 23.26 -12.90 22.51
CA PRO A 382 24.31 -13.76 23.03
C PRO A 382 24.63 -13.46 24.50
N PRO A 383 25.19 -14.43 25.26
CA PRO A 383 25.48 -14.24 26.69
C PRO A 383 26.30 -12.98 26.96
N GLY A 384 25.87 -12.18 27.94
CA GLY A 384 26.53 -10.92 28.30
C GLY A 384 26.13 -9.70 27.44
N GLY A 385 24.98 -9.77 26.75
CA GLY A 385 24.42 -8.61 26.07
C GLY A 385 22.89 -8.59 26.06
N ALA A 386 22.35 -7.51 25.48
CA ALA A 386 20.93 -7.29 25.29
C ALA A 386 20.59 -7.01 23.80
N PRO A 387 19.38 -7.36 23.34
CA PRO A 387 18.86 -6.91 22.06
C PRO A 387 18.94 -5.39 21.88
N ARG A 388 19.36 -4.93 20.70
CA ARG A 388 19.54 -3.52 20.39
C ARG A 388 18.21 -2.77 20.28
N GLY A 389 18.15 -1.62 20.95
CA GLY A 389 17.03 -0.67 20.88
C GLY A 389 16.04 -0.87 22.01
N GLY A 390 15.23 0.15 22.30
CA GLY A 390 14.15 0.04 23.30
C GLY A 390 12.97 -0.78 22.77
N LEU A 391 12.33 -1.52 23.66
CA LEU A 391 11.13 -2.31 23.37
C LEU A 391 9.97 -1.83 24.24
N ALA A 392 8.87 -1.45 23.60
CA ALA A 392 7.57 -1.20 24.22
C ALA A 392 6.55 -2.22 23.71
N ALA A 393 5.50 -2.48 24.51
CA ALA A 393 4.41 -3.37 24.11
C ALA A 393 3.80 -2.91 22.78
N GLY A 394 3.58 -3.84 21.85
CA GLY A 394 3.04 -3.54 20.52
C GLY A 394 4.05 -3.16 19.43
N MET A 395 5.34 -3.02 19.77
CA MET A 395 6.43 -2.91 18.79
C MET A 395 6.66 -4.21 18.02
N HIS A 396 7.33 -4.09 16.88
CA HIS A 396 7.79 -5.21 16.06
C HIS A 396 9.32 -5.29 16.02
N ALA A 397 9.83 -6.50 15.83
CA ALA A 397 11.23 -6.80 15.61
C ALA A 397 11.52 -6.89 14.09
N ALA A 398 12.61 -6.26 13.63
CA ALA A 398 13.06 -6.30 12.25
C ALA A 398 14.26 -7.24 12.07
N PHE A 399 14.24 -8.05 11.01
CA PHE A 399 15.29 -9.02 10.72
C PHE A 399 15.73 -8.94 9.26
N ALA A 400 17.03 -9.12 9.04
CA ALA A 400 17.63 -9.33 7.72
C ALA A 400 17.80 -10.82 7.46
N PHE A 401 17.35 -11.28 6.29
CA PHE A 401 17.50 -12.66 5.85
C PHE A 401 18.47 -12.69 4.67
N PRO A 402 19.70 -13.19 4.86
CA PRO A 402 20.67 -13.32 3.77
C PRO A 402 20.09 -14.14 2.62
N LYS A 403 20.43 -13.77 1.39
CA LYS A 403 19.98 -14.47 0.18
C LYS A 403 20.31 -15.97 0.24
N ASP A 404 21.50 -16.30 0.75
CA ASP A 404 21.97 -17.68 0.86
C ASP A 404 21.15 -18.53 1.83
N SER A 405 20.50 -17.90 2.82
CA SER A 405 19.67 -18.59 3.82
C SER A 405 18.26 -18.90 3.33
N ILE A 406 17.71 -18.08 2.43
CA ILE A 406 16.27 -18.14 2.05
C ILE A 406 16.03 -18.51 0.58
N GLY A 407 17.08 -18.79 -0.17
CA GLY A 407 17.02 -19.36 -1.53
C GLY A 407 16.98 -18.35 -2.67
N VAL A 408 16.94 -18.89 -3.90
CA VAL A 408 16.95 -18.13 -5.15
C VAL A 408 15.66 -17.31 -5.27
N GLY A 409 15.78 -16.01 -5.56
CA GLY A 409 14.62 -15.09 -5.67
C GLY A 409 14.76 -13.77 -4.90
N VAL A 410 15.84 -13.59 -4.12
CA VAL A 410 16.18 -12.29 -3.50
C VAL A 410 17.13 -11.51 -4.43
N PRO A 411 16.75 -10.31 -4.91
CA PRO A 411 17.61 -9.49 -5.79
C PRO A 411 18.77 -8.81 -5.05
N ALA A 412 18.59 -8.51 -3.76
CA ALA A 412 19.57 -7.88 -2.87
C ALA A 412 20.36 -8.93 -2.05
N ALA A 413 21.45 -8.50 -1.39
CA ALA A 413 22.27 -9.38 -0.54
C ALA A 413 21.47 -10.01 0.63
N HIS A 414 20.42 -9.32 1.07
CA HIS A 414 19.48 -9.81 2.09
C HIS A 414 18.07 -9.24 1.85
N MET A 415 17.07 -9.88 2.44
CA MET A 415 15.68 -9.43 2.48
C MET A 415 15.29 -9.03 3.91
N THR A 416 14.67 -7.87 4.09
CA THR A 416 14.19 -7.45 5.43
C THR A 416 12.73 -7.81 5.66
N ARG A 417 12.40 -8.35 6.84
CA ARG A 417 11.02 -8.60 7.31
C ARG A 417 10.86 -8.23 8.77
N THR A 418 9.62 -7.97 9.16
CA THR A 418 9.24 -7.56 10.50
C THR A 418 8.14 -8.46 11.05
N TRP A 419 8.18 -8.73 12.35
CA TRP A 419 7.11 -9.42 13.09
C TRP A 419 6.85 -8.71 14.41
N THR A 420 5.58 -8.58 14.78
CA THR A 420 5.20 -8.03 16.08
C THR A 420 5.76 -8.88 17.21
N VAL A 421 6.26 -8.23 18.26
CA VAL A 421 6.74 -8.93 19.45
C VAL A 421 5.53 -9.45 20.24
N SER A 422 5.49 -10.76 20.44
CA SER A 422 4.35 -11.47 21.04
C SER A 422 4.44 -11.53 22.57
N SER A 423 5.64 -11.65 23.14
CA SER A 423 5.87 -11.62 24.59
C SER A 423 7.30 -11.20 24.94
N VAL A 424 7.50 -10.84 26.20
CA VAL A 424 8.79 -10.54 26.82
C VAL A 424 8.93 -11.38 28.10
N HIS A 425 10.07 -12.04 28.30
CA HIS A 425 10.30 -12.98 29.41
C HIS A 425 11.21 -12.37 30.52
N PRO A 426 11.34 -13.01 31.71
CA PRO A 426 11.86 -12.37 32.92
C PRO A 426 13.23 -11.71 32.72
N GLY A 427 13.36 -10.47 33.19
CA GLY A 427 14.48 -9.56 32.92
C GLY A 427 14.12 -8.46 31.92
N GLY A 428 13.15 -8.71 31.02
CA GLY A 428 12.82 -7.79 29.93
C GLY A 428 13.77 -7.98 28.75
N ALA A 429 13.29 -7.87 27.51
CA ALA A 429 14.11 -8.03 26.29
C ALA A 429 15.24 -7.00 26.16
N LEU A 430 15.40 -6.12 27.15
CA LEU A 430 16.35 -5.02 27.22
C LEU A 430 17.38 -5.21 28.33
N ALA A 431 17.22 -6.24 29.18
CA ALA A 431 18.21 -6.59 30.18
C ALA A 431 19.17 -7.66 29.66
N ASP A 432 20.36 -7.73 30.25
CA ASP A 432 21.32 -8.79 29.97
C ASP A 432 20.70 -10.17 30.26
N GLY A 433 20.70 -11.02 29.24
CA GLY A 433 20.05 -12.34 29.30
C GLY A 433 18.53 -12.33 29.10
N GLY A 434 17.94 -11.19 28.75
CA GLY A 434 16.53 -11.08 28.41
C GLY A 434 16.17 -11.70 27.05
N SER A 435 14.99 -12.27 26.95
CA SER A 435 14.43 -12.82 25.71
C SER A 435 13.07 -12.21 25.34
N PHE A 436 12.74 -12.28 24.06
CA PHE A 436 11.42 -11.93 23.53
C PHE A 436 10.97 -12.98 22.51
N THR A 437 9.67 -13.00 22.22
CA THR A 437 9.12 -13.92 21.21
C THR A 437 8.51 -13.17 20.03
N ILE A 438 8.53 -13.82 18.87
CA ILE A 438 7.73 -13.44 17.71
C ILE A 438 6.86 -14.62 17.29
N THR A 439 5.62 -14.36 16.88
CA THR A 439 4.73 -15.38 16.33
C THR A 439 4.60 -15.22 14.81
N VAL A 440 4.95 -16.28 14.09
CA VAL A 440 5.14 -16.28 12.64
C VAL A 440 4.12 -17.21 12.00
N LYS A 441 3.19 -16.64 11.25
CA LYS A 441 2.31 -17.39 10.34
C LYS A 441 3.03 -17.68 9.03
N ARG A 442 3.07 -18.96 8.64
CA ARG A 442 3.55 -19.41 7.33
C ARG A 442 2.72 -18.78 6.23
N GLN A 443 3.39 -18.08 5.31
CA GLN A 443 2.81 -17.63 4.06
C GLN A 443 3.17 -18.64 2.97
N PRO A 444 2.20 -19.23 2.26
CA PRO A 444 2.48 -20.07 1.09
C PRO A 444 3.38 -19.32 0.10
N GLY A 445 4.50 -19.93 -0.31
CA GLY A 445 5.50 -19.31 -1.19
C GLY A 445 6.34 -18.18 -0.55
N GLY A 446 6.14 -17.88 0.74
CA GLY A 446 6.89 -16.81 1.41
C GLY A 446 8.30 -17.26 1.81
N LEU A 447 9.34 -16.64 1.24
CA LEU A 447 10.75 -17.00 1.47
C LEU A 447 11.17 -16.96 2.95
N ALA A 448 10.96 -15.83 3.65
CA ALA A 448 11.36 -15.70 5.06
C ALA A 448 10.46 -16.50 6.01
N SER A 449 9.13 -16.48 5.82
CA SER A 449 8.23 -17.29 6.66
C SER A 449 8.44 -18.78 6.44
N GLY A 450 8.83 -19.19 5.22
CA GLY A 450 9.22 -20.56 4.90
C GLY A 450 10.51 -20.94 5.62
N TYR A 451 11.57 -20.13 5.48
CA TYR A 451 12.84 -20.34 6.19
C TYR A 451 12.67 -20.45 7.72
N LEU A 452 11.93 -19.52 8.33
CA LEU A 452 11.63 -19.55 9.77
C LEU A 452 10.84 -20.79 10.20
N HIS A 453 10.10 -21.43 9.27
CA HIS A 453 9.33 -22.64 9.56
C HIS A 453 10.07 -23.93 9.23
N ASP A 454 10.89 -23.96 8.18
CA ASP A 454 11.50 -25.17 7.64
C ASP A 454 12.93 -25.40 8.12
N ALA A 455 13.69 -24.33 8.35
CA ALA A 455 15.13 -24.40 8.57
C ALA A 455 15.54 -23.98 9.99
N VAL A 456 14.82 -23.03 10.59
CA VAL A 456 15.21 -22.48 11.90
C VAL A 456 14.94 -23.45 13.04
N SER A 457 15.98 -23.69 13.84
CA SER A 457 15.99 -24.54 15.03
C SER A 457 16.60 -23.82 16.24
N PRO A 458 16.33 -24.28 17.48
CA PRO A 458 17.03 -23.79 18.67
C PRO A 458 18.56 -23.88 18.50
N GLY A 459 19.25 -22.80 18.84
CA GLY A 459 20.70 -22.63 18.67
C GLY A 459 21.10 -21.83 17.42
N ASP A 460 20.20 -21.63 16.45
CA ASP A 460 20.50 -20.86 15.26
C ASP A 460 20.61 -19.35 15.53
N GLY A 461 21.38 -18.66 14.69
CA GLY A 461 21.50 -17.21 14.71
C GLY A 461 20.54 -16.53 13.72
N LEU A 462 19.82 -15.50 14.16
CA LEU A 462 19.05 -14.61 13.29
C LEU A 462 19.63 -13.19 13.29
N SER A 463 19.74 -12.59 12.11
CA SER A 463 20.28 -11.23 11.94
C SER A 463 19.21 -10.19 12.26
N PHE A 464 19.28 -9.61 13.45
CA PHE A 464 18.34 -8.62 13.98
C PHE A 464 18.78 -7.19 13.66
N LEU A 465 17.84 -6.35 13.26
CA LEU A 465 18.08 -4.95 12.89
C LEU A 465 17.59 -3.96 13.95
N GLY A 466 16.84 -4.41 14.96
CA GLY A 466 16.26 -3.58 16.00
C GLY A 466 14.74 -3.70 16.11
N PHE A 467 14.20 -3.08 17.15
CA PHE A 467 12.75 -2.91 17.34
C PHE A 467 12.25 -1.63 16.67
N GLY A 468 10.97 -1.61 16.29
CA GLY A 468 10.30 -0.44 15.72
C GLY A 468 8.77 -0.49 15.87
N GLY A 469 8.12 0.58 15.44
CA GLY A 469 6.65 0.74 15.51
C GLY A 469 6.20 1.58 16.70
N ASP A 470 5.12 2.35 16.51
CA ASP A 470 4.56 3.25 17.54
C ASP A 470 3.24 2.73 18.14
N PHE A 471 2.81 1.51 17.77
CA PHE A 471 1.67 0.88 18.41
C PHE A 471 2.07 0.54 19.84
N THR A 472 1.72 1.43 20.76
CA THR A 472 2.00 1.31 22.19
C THR A 472 0.71 1.64 22.95
N LEU A 473 0.46 0.93 24.05
CA LEU A 473 -0.61 1.30 24.97
C LEU A 473 -0.10 2.43 25.87
N ASP A 474 -0.72 3.60 25.77
CA ASP A 474 -0.53 4.68 26.75
C ASP A 474 -1.16 4.24 28.08
N LEU A 475 -0.32 3.74 28.99
CA LEU A 475 -0.67 3.56 30.39
C LEU A 475 -0.47 4.88 31.13
N LEU A 476 -1.25 5.90 30.79
CA LEU A 476 -1.31 7.14 31.56
C LEU A 476 -2.73 7.34 32.11
N GLY A 477 -2.86 7.11 33.42
CA GLY A 477 -4.00 7.53 34.24
C GLY A 477 -4.80 6.39 34.84
N GLU A 478 -4.85 6.34 36.17
CA GLU A 478 -5.73 5.48 36.96
C GLU A 478 -7.19 5.61 36.48
N HIS A 479 -7.66 4.67 35.66
CA HIS A 479 -9.05 4.21 35.49
C HIS A 479 -9.09 3.23 34.29
N VAL A 480 -8.75 1.97 34.53
CA VAL A 480 -8.92 0.91 33.52
C VAL A 480 -10.43 0.67 33.34
N ARG A 481 -11.01 1.20 32.27
CA ARG A 481 -12.29 0.71 31.72
C ARG A 481 -11.99 -0.45 30.77
N GLU A 482 -12.87 -1.45 30.74
CA GLU A 482 -12.78 -2.65 29.88
C GLU A 482 -12.19 -2.35 28.50
N HIS A 483 -11.02 -2.94 28.21
CA HIS A 483 -10.42 -2.91 26.89
C HIS A 483 -10.96 -4.07 26.05
N ALA A 484 -11.78 -3.76 25.05
CA ALA A 484 -12.21 -4.73 24.06
C ALA A 484 -11.16 -4.85 22.94
N SER A 485 -10.33 -5.89 22.98
CA SER A 485 -9.46 -6.28 21.86
C SER A 485 -10.25 -7.14 20.87
N ARG A 486 -10.32 -6.74 19.59
CA ARG A 486 -10.85 -7.58 18.50
C ARG A 486 -9.72 -7.93 17.54
N ASP A 487 -9.38 -9.21 17.47
CA ASP A 487 -8.44 -9.75 16.50
C ASP A 487 -9.07 -10.92 15.74
N GLY A 488 -8.78 -10.98 14.43
CA GLY A 488 -9.13 -12.12 13.57
C GLY A 488 -7.92 -12.91 13.07
N HIS A 489 -6.69 -12.52 13.46
CA HIS A 489 -5.40 -13.03 12.96
C HIS A 489 -4.29 -12.85 14.01
N VAL A 490 -3.07 -13.36 13.75
CA VAL A 490 -1.86 -13.11 14.57
C VAL A 490 -1.53 -11.61 14.53
N GLY A 491 -2.03 -10.87 15.52
CA GLY A 491 -1.96 -9.42 15.64
C GLY A 491 -1.36 -8.96 16.97
N SER A 492 -1.27 -7.64 17.16
CA SER A 492 -0.44 -6.96 18.16
C SER A 492 -0.84 -7.12 19.63
N ASN A 493 -1.91 -7.87 19.94
CA ASN A 493 -2.50 -7.89 21.28
C ASN A 493 -1.87 -8.87 22.27
N LEU A 494 -0.96 -9.75 21.84
CA LEU A 494 -0.36 -10.75 22.73
C LEU A 494 0.59 -10.12 23.77
N SER A 495 1.38 -9.11 23.38
CA SER A 495 2.30 -8.44 24.31
C SER A 495 1.63 -7.41 25.21
N SER A 496 0.47 -6.87 24.84
CA SER A 496 -0.31 -5.95 25.66
C SER A 496 -1.01 -6.62 26.85
N CYS A 497 -1.44 -7.88 26.70
CA CYS A 497 -2.13 -8.62 27.75
C CYS A 497 -1.19 -9.29 28.77
N GLY A 498 0.09 -9.49 28.44
CA GLY A 498 1.05 -10.24 29.28
C GLY A 498 1.50 -9.54 30.57
N GLY A 499 1.20 -8.24 30.74
CA GLY A 499 1.68 -7.43 31.87
C GLY A 499 0.88 -7.53 33.17
N SER A 500 -0.30 -8.16 33.19
CA SER A 500 -1.21 -8.12 34.37
C SER A 500 -1.55 -9.47 35.01
N CYS A 501 -1.00 -10.59 34.53
CA CYS A 501 -1.29 -11.91 35.09
C CYS A 501 -0.11 -12.44 35.93
N ALA A 502 0.21 -11.76 37.02
CA ALA A 502 1.01 -12.32 38.10
C ALA A 502 0.12 -13.20 39.00
N ARG A 503 0.56 -14.44 39.18
CA ARG A 503 -0.02 -15.54 39.97
C ARG A 503 -0.79 -15.08 41.22
N GLY A 504 -2.09 -15.34 41.24
CA GLY A 504 -2.88 -15.46 42.46
C GLY A 504 -3.11 -16.94 42.77
N ASP A 505 -2.41 -17.46 43.78
CA ASP A 505 -2.76 -18.72 44.43
C ASP A 505 -4.14 -18.60 45.08
N GLY A 506 -5.02 -19.59 44.87
CA GLY A 506 -6.26 -19.64 45.66
C GLY A 506 -7.40 -20.50 45.10
N LYS A 507 -7.39 -21.79 45.49
CA LYS A 507 -8.54 -22.65 45.83
C LYS A 507 -9.81 -22.64 44.94
N GLY A 508 -10.03 -23.80 44.32
CA GLY A 508 -11.22 -24.63 44.54
C GLY A 508 -12.55 -24.19 43.90
N GLY A 509 -13.02 -24.97 42.92
CA GLY A 509 -14.40 -24.90 42.46
C GLY A 509 -14.63 -25.62 41.14
N SER A 510 -14.88 -26.92 41.21
CA SER A 510 -15.39 -27.73 40.10
C SER A 510 -16.80 -27.28 39.69
N VAL A 511 -17.06 -27.07 38.40
CA VAL A 511 -18.37 -27.40 37.80
C VAL A 511 -18.13 -27.86 36.36
N GLY A 512 -18.70 -29.01 36.04
CA GLY A 512 -18.52 -29.73 34.78
C GLY A 512 -19.41 -29.27 33.62
N THR A 513 -19.12 -29.94 32.52
CA THR A 513 -19.77 -30.02 31.21
C THR A 513 -21.31 -29.95 31.18
N SER A 514 -21.85 -29.28 30.16
CA SER A 514 -22.89 -29.89 29.30
C SER A 514 -23.04 -29.16 27.97
N THR A 515 -22.68 -29.87 26.90
CA THR A 515 -23.19 -29.73 25.53
C THR A 515 -24.68 -30.07 25.50
N GLY A 516 -25.47 -29.34 24.69
CA GLY A 516 -26.86 -29.67 24.43
C GLY A 516 -27.45 -28.84 23.30
N ASP A 517 -27.42 -29.40 22.10
CA ASP A 517 -28.24 -29.02 20.94
C ASP A 517 -29.73 -29.04 21.28
N ALA A 518 -30.49 -28.07 20.77
CA ALA A 518 -31.89 -28.29 20.40
C ALA A 518 -32.32 -27.28 19.32
N SER A 519 -32.55 -27.83 18.14
CA SER A 519 -33.23 -27.23 17.01
C SER A 519 -34.75 -27.22 17.22
N GLY A 520 -35.41 -26.26 16.58
CA GLY A 520 -36.73 -26.46 15.99
C GLY A 520 -37.94 -25.90 16.75
N GLY A 521 -38.77 -25.15 16.03
CA GLY A 521 -40.21 -25.09 16.30
C GLY A 521 -40.78 -23.68 16.22
N GLY A 522 -41.49 -23.39 15.14
CA GLY A 522 -42.11 -22.09 14.86
C GLY A 522 -43.29 -21.74 15.77
N GLY A 523 -43.69 -20.47 15.69
CA GLY A 523 -44.87 -19.95 16.37
C GLY A 523 -45.10 -18.49 16.02
N VAL A 524 -46.01 -18.26 15.08
CA VAL A 524 -46.54 -16.95 14.69
C VAL A 524 -47.29 -16.31 15.86
N GLY A 525 -47.11 -15.01 16.08
CA GLY A 525 -47.89 -14.22 17.04
C GLY A 525 -47.71 -12.72 16.84
N THR A 526 -48.71 -12.08 16.25
CA THR A 526 -48.91 -10.63 16.09
C THR A 526 -49.46 -9.97 17.36
N SER A 527 -48.90 -8.82 17.77
CA SER A 527 -49.60 -7.68 18.45
C SER A 527 -48.57 -6.54 18.66
N THR A 528 -48.62 -5.38 17.97
CA THR A 528 -49.37 -4.13 18.26
C THR A 528 -49.25 -3.56 19.69
N GLY A 529 -48.69 -2.33 19.78
CA GLY A 529 -48.87 -1.31 20.84
C GLY A 529 -48.18 -1.61 22.18
N ASP A 530 -47.45 -0.72 22.84
CA ASP A 530 -47.30 0.75 22.78
C ASP A 530 -45.83 1.17 22.88
#